data_AF-B5W058-F1
#
_entry.id   AF-B5W058-F1
#
_cell.length_a   1.000
_cell.length_b   1.000
_cell.length_c   1.000
_cell.angle_alpha   90.00
_cell.angle_beta   90.00
_cell.angle_gamma   90.00
#
_symmetry.space_group_name_H-M   'P 1'
#
loop_
_entity.id
_entity.type
_entity.pdbx_description
1 polymer ?
#
loop_
_entity_poly.entity_id
_entity_poly.type
_entity_poly.pdbx_seq_one_letter_code
_entity_poly.pdbx_strand_id
1 'polypeptide(L)' 'MGRSIARVCIVADPTDTPLNVRATPRGRIIGSLPDGVEVEVWERSPDGKWVYIYTPVMEGYVWENYLKC' A
#
# COMPACT_ATOMS: atom_id res chain seq x y z
N MET A 1 2.81 17.02 -13.72
CA MET A 1 2.52 15.61 -14.03
C MET A 1 1.91 14.98 -12.79
N GLY A 2 0.59 14.79 -12.78
CA GLY A 2 -0.11 14.22 -11.62
C GLY A 2 0.05 12.71 -11.60
N ARG A 3 0.30 12.16 -10.41
CA ARG A 3 0.19 10.72 -10.18
C ARG A 3 -1.28 10.33 -10.38
N SER A 4 -1.53 9.40 -11.30
CA SER A 4 -2.88 8.93 -11.59
C SER A 4 -3.25 7.84 -10.60
N ILE A 5 -4.44 7.89 -10.02
CA ILE A 5 -4.98 6.76 -9.27
C ILE A 5 -5.22 5.62 -10.25
N ALA A 6 -4.59 4.46 -10.02
CA ALA A 6 -4.84 3.26 -10.80
C ALA A 6 -6.13 2.56 -10.34
N ARG A 7 -6.33 2.46 -9.03
CA ARG A 7 -7.52 1.84 -8.39
C ARG A 7 -7.59 2.18 -6.90
N VAL A 8 -8.74 1.93 -6.30
CA VAL A 8 -8.95 1.97 -4.85
C VAL A 8 -9.09 0.54 -4.34
N CYS A 9 -8.44 0.23 -3.23
CA CYS A 9 -8.45 -1.10 -2.62
C CYS A 9 -8.63 -1.01 -1.11
N ILE A 10 -8.93 -2.14 -0.47
CA ILE A 10 -9.02 -2.25 0.99
C ILE A 10 -7.86 -3.08 1.52
N VAL A 11 -7.25 -2.66 2.64
CA VAL A 11 -6.27 -3.46 3.37
C VAL A 11 -6.96 -4.70 3.95
N ALA A 12 -6.46 -5.88 3.60
CA ALA A 12 -6.99 -7.17 4.03
C ALA A 12 -5.82 -8.15 4.26
N ASP A 13 -5.03 -7.91 5.31
CA ASP A 13 -3.91 -8.76 5.67
C ASP A 13 -4.40 -10.04 6.39
N PRO A 14 -4.27 -11.24 5.79
CA PRO A 14 -4.77 -12.48 6.38
C PRO A 14 -3.98 -12.93 7.61
N THR A 15 -2.91 -12.23 7.99
CA THR A 15 -2.06 -12.57 9.13
C THR A 15 -2.53 -11.95 10.44
N ASP A 16 -3.62 -11.16 10.43
CA ASP A 16 -4.13 -10.43 11.60
C ASP A 16 -3.09 -9.46 12.19
N THR A 17 -2.18 -8.96 11.33
CA THR A 17 -1.19 -7.94 11.68
C THR A 17 -1.36 -6.69 10.82
N PRO A 18 -1.06 -5.49 11.33
CA PRO A 18 -1.11 -4.28 10.53
C PRO A 18 -0.18 -4.33 9.31
N LEU A 19 -0.68 -3.94 8.15
CA LEU A 19 0.06 -3.89 6.90
C LEU A 19 1.17 -2.85 6.97
N ASN A 20 2.42 -3.29 6.87
CA ASN A 20 3.58 -2.40 6.90
C ASN A 20 3.67 -1.50 5.65
N VAL A 21 3.80 -0.18 5.90
CA VAL A 21 4.09 0.83 4.88
C VAL A 21 5.59 1.13 4.90
N ARG A 22 6.23 1.14 3.72
CA ARG A 22 7.68 1.30 3.57
C ARG A 22 8.05 2.48 2.68
N ALA A 23 9.21 3.09 2.96
CA ALA A 23 9.71 4.21 2.16
C ALA A 23 10.06 3.82 0.71
N THR A 24 10.52 2.58 0.52
CA THR A 24 10.82 1.97 -0.78
C THR A 24 10.43 0.49 -0.75
N PRO A 25 10.27 -0.19 -1.90
CA PRO A 25 10.13 -1.64 -1.93
C PRO A 25 11.26 -2.31 -1.15
N ARG A 26 10.93 -3.18 -0.19
CA ARG A 26 11.87 -3.83 0.73
C ARG A 26 12.70 -2.87 1.62
N GLY A 27 12.38 -1.58 1.63
CA GLY A 27 13.07 -0.57 2.43
C GLY A 27 12.62 -0.57 3.90
N ARG A 28 13.04 0.47 4.63
CA ARG A 28 12.62 0.66 6.03
C ARG A 28 11.10 0.84 6.14
N ILE A 29 10.54 0.31 7.22
CA ILE A 29 9.14 0.55 7.60
C ILE A 29 9.04 1.99 8.10
N ILE A 30 8.04 2.71 7.61
CA ILE A 30 7.74 4.11 7.98
C ILE A 30 6.38 4.25 8.67
N GLY A 31 5.59 3.18 8.69
CA GLY A 31 4.30 3.12 9.35
C GLY A 31 3.60 1.80 9.07
N SER A 32 2.33 1.73 9.48
CA SER A 32 1.47 0.57 9.23
C SER A 32 0.03 1.00 9.11
N LEU A 33 -0.76 0.24 8.34
CA LEU A 33 -2.18 0.43 8.18
C LEU A 33 -2.94 -0.74 8.81
N PRO A 34 -4.00 -0.48 9.59
CA PRO A 34 -4.89 -1.55 10.03
C PRO A 34 -5.72 -2.10 8.86
N ASP A 35 -6.22 -3.33 9.05
CA ASP A 35 -7.18 -3.95 8.15
C ASP A 35 -8.47 -3.14 8.04
N GLY A 36 -9.11 -3.23 6.86
CA GLY A 36 -10.34 -2.51 6.53
C GLY A 36 -10.13 -1.06 6.06
N VAL A 37 -8.89 -0.55 6.08
CA VAL A 37 -8.59 0.80 5.58
C VAL A 37 -8.64 0.83 4.05
N GLU A 38 -9.34 1.84 3.52
CA GLU A 38 -9.33 2.15 2.10
C GLU A 38 -8.05 2.89 1.71
N VAL A 39 -7.43 2.47 0.60
CA VAL A 39 -6.20 3.05 0.07
C VAL A 39 -6.31 3.29 -1.42
N GLU A 40 -5.75 4.41 -1.87
CA GLU A 40 -5.58 4.68 -3.30
C GLU A 40 -4.26 4.06 -3.77
N VAL A 41 -4.29 3.22 -4.80
CA VAL A 41 -3.11 2.66 -5.43
C VAL A 41 -2.74 3.51 -6.64
N TRP A 42 -1.53 4.07 -6.64
CA TRP A 42 -1.08 5.00 -7.70
C TRP A 42 -0.08 4.36 -8.65
N GLU A 43 0.89 3.63 -8.11
CA GLU A 43 1.98 3.04 -8.89
C GLU A 43 2.26 1.61 -8.45
N ARG A 44 2.83 0.81 -9.34
CA ARG A 44 3.30 -0.55 -9.05
C ARG A 44 4.81 -0.60 -9.25
N SER A 45 5.52 -1.31 -8.38
CA SER A 45 6.96 -1.51 -8.51
C SER A 45 7.28 -2.33 -9.78
N PRO A 46 8.51 -2.22 -10.32
CA PRO A 46 8.93 -3.00 -11.49
C PRO A 46 8.82 -4.52 -11.31
N ASP A 47 8.93 -5.02 -10.07
CA ASP A 47 8.79 -6.45 -9.77
C ASP A 47 7.34 -6.89 -9.55
N GLY A 48 6.37 -5.97 -9.64
CA GLY A 48 4.94 -6.26 -9.52
C GLY A 48 4.47 -6.67 -8.13
N LYS A 49 5.34 -6.64 -7.11
CA LYS A 49 5.01 -7.13 -5.76
C LYS A 49 4.58 -6.02 -4.80
N TRP A 50 4.99 -4.79 -5.09
CA TRP A 50 4.70 -3.63 -4.27
C TRP A 50 3.85 -2.64 -5.04
N VAL A 51 3.00 -1.95 -4.30
CA VAL A 51 2.27 -0.80 -4.82
C VAL A 51 2.52 0.41 -3.95
N TYR A 52 2.59 1.57 -4.58
CA TYR A 52 2.60 2.85 -3.88
C TYR A 52 1.16 3.24 -3.57
N ILE A 53 0.86 3.40 -2.28
CA ILE A 53 -0.45 3.80 -1.80
C ILE A 53 -0.45 5.24 -1.29
N TYR A 54 -1.63 5.83 -1.32
CA TYR A 54 -1.93 7.11 -0.71
C TYR A 54 -3.19 6.98 0.17
N THR A 55 -3.14 7.64 1.31
CA THR A 55 -4.26 7.87 2.24
C THR A 55 -4.17 9.32 2.75
N PRO A 56 -5.21 9.90 3.37
CA PRO A 56 -5.14 11.25 3.92
C PRO A 56 -4.03 11.47 4.97
N VAL A 57 -3.52 10.40 5.59
CA VAL A 57 -2.56 10.48 6.70
C VAL A 57 -1.19 9.90 6.39
N MET A 58 -1.07 9.08 5.34
CA MET A 58 0.15 8.34 5.03
C MET A 58 0.23 7.94 3.57
N GLU A 59 1.44 7.91 3.04
CA GLU A 59 1.77 7.34 1.74
C GLU A 59 3.04 6.47 1.83
N GLY A 60 3.19 5.54 0.88
CA GLY A 60 4.38 4.69 0.78
C GLY A 60 4.12 3.37 0.06
N TYR A 61 5.09 2.47 0.10
CA TYR A 61 5.00 1.16 -0.54
C TYR A 61 4.44 0.10 0.42
N VAL A 62 3.45 -0.65 -0.06
CA VAL A 62 2.89 -1.82 0.63
C VAL A 62 2.97 -3.05 -0.27
N TRP A 63 2.93 -4.23 0.34
CA TRP A 63 2.91 -5.48 -0.41
C TRP A 63 1.49 -5.73 -0.95
N GLU A 64 1.38 -5.91 -2.26
CA GLU A 64 0.08 -5.90 -2.94
C GLU A 64 -0.84 -7.05 -2.56
N ASN A 65 -0.30 -8.22 -2.19
CA ASN A 65 -1.12 -9.38 -1.82
C ASN A 65 -1.95 -9.17 -0.55
N TYR A 66 -1.68 -8.10 0.21
CA TYR A 66 -2.46 -7.73 1.39
C TYR A 66 -3.50 -6.64 1.08
N LEU A 67 -3.70 -6.33 -0.19
CA LEU A 67 -4.78 -5.47 -0.66
C LEU A 67 -5.84 -6.31 -1.37
N LYS A 68 -7.09 -6.01 -1.05
CA LYS A 68 -8.26 -6.50 -1.77
C LYS A 68 -8.76 -5.41 -2.69
N CYS A 69 -8.44 -5.58 -3.96
CA CYS A 69 -9.03 -4.92 -5.11
C CYS A 69 -9.85 -5.98 -5.87
#